data_AF-A0A257TEI1-F1
#
_entry.id   AF-A0A257TEI1-F1
#
_cell.length_a   1.000
_cell.length_b   1.000
_cell.length_c   1.000
_cell.angle_alpha   90.00
_cell.angle_beta   90.00
_cell.angle_gamma   90.00
#
_symmetry.space_group_name_H-M   'P 1'
#
loop_
_entity.id
_entity.type
_entity.pdbx_description
1 polymer ?
#
loop_
_entity_poly.entity_id
_entity_poly.type
_entity_poly.pdbx_seq_one_letter_code
_entity_poly.pdbx_strand_id
1 'polypeptide(L)'
;MIKPTSQAQLEAAIGLALRRHDEYQSLRQEAADLRQALADRKMIERAKGLLMKHLSVDEPEAFRRLQKFASNKNKKLVEIAETIVMASEALDGKTPFSR
;
A
#
# COMPACT_ATOMS: atom_id res chain seq x y z
N MET A 1 -40.13 2.64 -9.30
CA MET A 1 -39.39 2.74 -10.58
C MET A 1 -40.14 3.70 -11.48
N ILE A 2 -39.52 4.83 -11.84
CA ILE A 2 -40.09 5.77 -12.81
C ILE A 2 -39.61 5.27 -14.17
N LYS A 3 -40.52 4.82 -15.04
CA LYS A 3 -40.18 4.56 -16.44
C LYS A 3 -39.93 5.93 -17.08
N PRO A 4 -38.75 6.20 -17.68
CA PRO A 4 -38.52 7.48 -18.34
C PRO A 4 -39.45 7.53 -19.55
N THR A 5 -40.48 8.38 -19.47
CA THR A 5 -41.47 8.55 -20.53
C THR A 5 -41.06 9.59 -21.57
N SER A 6 -39.89 10.25 -21.39
CA SER A 6 -39.30 11.14 -22.39
C SER A 6 -37.79 10.94 -22.56
N GLN A 7 -37.30 11.18 -23.78
CA GLN A 7 -35.88 11.07 -24.13
C GLN A 7 -34.99 11.97 -23.26
N ALA A 8 -35.40 13.21 -22.99
CA ALA A 8 -34.66 14.15 -22.16
C ALA A 8 -34.49 13.67 -20.70
N GLN A 9 -35.48 12.99 -20.13
CA GLN A 9 -35.37 12.41 -18.79
C GLN A 9 -34.40 11.22 -18.76
N LEU A 10 -34.37 10.42 -19.82
CA LEU A 10 -33.42 9.31 -19.95
C LEU A 10 -31.99 9.83 -20.05
N GLU A 11 -31.74 10.86 -20.88
CA GLU A 11 -30.42 11.48 -21.03
C GLU A 11 -29.93 12.08 -19.70
N ALA A 12 -30.78 12.81 -18.98
CA ALA A 12 -30.46 13.34 -17.66
C ALA A 12 -30.18 12.24 -16.62
N ALA A 13 -30.97 11.15 -16.63
CA ALA A 13 -30.76 10.03 -15.72
C ALA A 13 -29.43 9.30 -15.99
N ILE A 14 -29.07 9.10 -17.26
CA ILE A 14 -27.78 8.52 -17.65
C ILE A 14 -26.63 9.43 -17.24
N GLY A 15 -26.72 10.75 -17.50
CA GLY A 15 -25.69 11.71 -17.11
C GLY A 15 -25.46 11.74 -15.60
N LEU A 16 -26.53 11.70 -14.80
CA LEU A 16 -26.43 11.61 -13.35
C LEU A 16 -25.81 10.27 -12.89
N ALA A 17 -26.18 9.16 -13.54
CA ALA A 17 -25.64 7.84 -13.22
C ALA A 17 -24.14 7.75 -13.51
N LEU A 18 -23.68 8.30 -14.64
CA LEU A 18 -22.27 8.36 -15.00
C LEU A 18 -21.46 9.19 -13.99
N ARG A 19 -21.94 10.39 -13.64
CA ARG A 19 -21.27 11.23 -12.64
C ARG A 19 -21.15 10.53 -11.27
N ARG A 20 -22.21 9.86 -10.82
CA ARG A 20 -22.18 9.07 -9.58
C ARG A 20 -21.23 7.89 -9.67
N HIS A 21 -21.12 7.27 -10.84
CA HIS A 21 -20.16 6.20 -11.08
C HIS A 21 -18.73 6.71 -10.92
N ASP A 22 -18.40 7.85 -11.54
CA ASP A 22 -17.06 8.45 -11.46
C ASP A 22 -16.70 8.84 -10.03
N GLU A 23 -17.63 9.49 -9.31
CA GLU A 23 -17.47 9.82 -7.88
C GLU A 23 -17.23 8.56 -7.04
N TYR A 24 -17.99 7.49 -7.29
CA TYR A 24 -17.82 6.21 -6.59
C TYR A 24 -16.45 5.58 -6.89
N GLN A 25 -15.99 5.58 -8.14
CA GLN A 25 -14.67 5.02 -8.48
C GLN A 25 -13.54 5.82 -7.84
N SER A 26 -13.65 7.15 -7.80
CA SER A 26 -12.67 8.01 -7.12
C SER A 26 -12.55 7.65 -5.64
N LEU A 27 -13.69 7.55 -4.93
CA LEU A 27 -13.70 7.16 -3.51
C LEU A 27 -13.15 5.74 -3.30
N ARG A 28 -13.47 4.81 -4.21
CA ARG A 28 -12.96 3.45 -4.15
C ARG A 28 -11.43 3.41 -4.32
N GLN A 29 -10.89 4.22 -5.23
CA GLN A 29 -9.45 4.32 -5.46
C GLN A 29 -8.76 4.94 -4.23
N GLU A 30 -9.28 6.03 -3.68
CA GLU A 30 -8.74 6.66 -2.47
C GLU A 30 -8.72 5.68 -1.29
N ALA A 31 -9.79 4.91 -1.11
CA ALA A 31 -9.85 3.87 -0.08
C ALA A 31 -8.86 2.73 -0.35
N ALA A 32 -8.51 2.43 -1.60
CA ALA A 32 -7.47 1.45 -1.93
C ALA A 32 -6.07 2.01 -1.61
N ASP A 33 -5.81 3.25 -2.00
CA ASP A 33 -4.52 3.92 -1.78
C ASP A 33 -4.23 4.09 -0.28
N LEU A 34 -5.23 4.48 0.51
CA LEU A 34 -5.11 4.57 1.97
C LEU A 34 -4.81 3.21 2.62
N ARG A 35 -5.46 2.14 2.16
CA ARG A 35 -5.16 0.78 2.64
C ARG A 35 -3.74 0.37 2.30
N GLN A 36 -3.28 0.69 1.09
CA GLN A 36 -1.90 0.41 0.68
C GLN A 36 -0.90 1.20 1.53
N ALA A 37 -1.14 2.49 1.77
CA ALA A 37 -0.26 3.31 2.60
C ALA A 37 -0.13 2.77 4.04
N LEU A 38 -1.21 2.25 4.62
CA LEU A 38 -1.19 1.59 5.93
C LEU A 38 -0.39 0.29 5.92
N ALA A 39 -0.55 -0.53 4.86
CA ALA A 39 0.20 -1.77 4.68
C ALA A 39 1.71 -1.48 4.53
N ASP A 40 2.07 -0.49 3.71
CA ASP A 40 3.44 -0.03 3.49
C ASP A 40 4.08 0.44 4.79
N ARG A 41 3.36 1.26 5.58
CA ARG A 41 3.84 1.71 6.89
C ARG A 41 4.11 0.54 7.81
N LYS A 42 3.20 -0.43 7.91
CA LYS A 42 3.39 -1.63 8.74
C LYS A 42 4.64 -2.42 8.33
N MET A 43 4.88 -2.54 7.01
CA MET A 43 6.06 -3.23 6.49
C MET A 43 7.36 -2.49 6.85
N ILE A 44 7.37 -1.16 6.69
CA ILE A 44 8.52 -0.31 7.04
C ILE A 44 8.83 -0.39 8.54
N GLU A 45 7.81 -0.31 9.40
CA GLU A 45 7.98 -0.46 10.86
C GLU A 45 8.56 -1.84 11.22
N ARG A 46 8.08 -2.90 10.57
CA ARG A 46 8.61 -4.26 10.78
C ARG A 46 10.09 -4.35 10.39
N ALA A 47 10.46 -3.82 9.22
CA ALA A 47 11.85 -3.80 8.78
C ALA A 47 12.76 -2.99 9.71
N LYS A 48 12.30 -1.82 10.19
CA LYS A 48 13.02 -1.04 11.21
C LYS A 48 13.26 -1.87 12.48
N GLY A 49 12.22 -2.52 13.01
CA GLY A 49 12.34 -3.35 14.20
C GLY A 49 13.33 -4.51 14.04
N LEU A 50 13.41 -5.11 12.86
CA LEU A 50 14.43 -6.12 12.54
C LEU A 50 15.83 -5.50 12.50
N LEU A 51 16.03 -4.39 11.79
CA LEU A 51 17.32 -3.70 11.73
C LEU A 51 17.80 -3.27 13.12
N MET A 52 16.91 -2.75 13.96
CA MET A 52 17.23 -2.39 15.35
C MET A 52 17.75 -3.59 16.12
N LYS A 53 17.08 -4.75 16.02
CA LYS A 53 17.49 -6.00 16.70
C LYS A 53 18.82 -6.53 16.18
N HIS A 54 18.97 -6.66 14.86
CA HIS A 54 20.15 -7.29 14.27
C HIS A 54 21.40 -6.41 14.32
N LEU A 55 21.23 -5.08 14.25
CA LEU A 55 22.36 -4.14 14.24
C LEU A 55 22.57 -3.45 15.58
N SER A 56 21.70 -3.69 16.57
CA SER A 56 21.73 -3.03 17.89
C SER A 56 21.77 -1.51 17.77
N VAL A 57 20.90 -0.96 16.90
CA VAL A 57 20.74 0.48 16.65
C VAL A 57 19.38 0.97 17.10
N ASP A 58 19.26 2.27 17.32
CA ASP A 58 17.99 2.92 17.61
C ASP A 58 17.12 3.08 16.35
N GLU A 59 15.86 3.47 16.55
CA GLU A 59 14.89 3.63 15.46
C GLU A 59 15.32 4.69 14.43
N PRO A 60 15.81 5.89 14.81
CA PRO A 60 16.32 6.87 13.85
C PRO A 60 17.43 6.33 12.95
N GLU A 61 18.39 5.59 13.52
CA GLU A 61 19.48 5.01 12.75
C GLU A 61 19.00 3.87 11.85
N ALA A 62 18.10 3.01 12.32
CA ALA A 62 17.48 1.97 11.49
C ALA A 62 16.75 2.58 10.28
N PHE A 63 15.99 3.65 10.49
CA PHE A 63 15.27 4.34 9.40
C PHE A 63 16.22 4.99 8.40
N ARG A 64 17.27 5.68 8.87
CA ARG A 64 18.31 6.26 7.99
C ARG A 64 18.97 5.19 7.11
N ARG A 65 19.27 4.02 7.67
CA ARG A 65 19.84 2.90 6.92
C ARG A 65 18.86 2.38 5.88
N LEU A 66 17.59 2.20 6.24
CA LEU A 66 16.56 1.77 5.30
C LEU A 66 16.43 2.74 4.11
N GLN A 67 16.42 4.05 4.38
CA GLN A 67 16.40 5.09 3.35
C GLN A 67 17.65 5.04 2.46
N LYS A 68 18.85 4.88 3.06
CA LYS A 68 20.10 4.76 2.31
C LYS A 68 20.09 3.54 1.38
N PHE A 69 19.56 2.41 1.83
CA PHE A 69 19.40 1.22 0.98
C PHE A 69 18.43 1.46 -0.18
N ALA A 70 17.28 2.09 0.09
CA ALA A 70 16.30 2.45 -0.93
C ALA A 70 16.90 3.37 -2.01
N SER A 71 17.61 4.41 -1.59
CA SER A 71 18.29 5.33 -2.49
C SER A 71 19.39 4.62 -3.31
N ASN A 72 20.26 3.84 -2.66
CA ASN A 72 21.35 3.12 -3.34
C ASN A 72 20.85 2.09 -4.37
N LYS A 73 19.64 1.56 -4.18
CA LYS A 73 19.01 0.59 -5.09
C LYS A 73 18.02 1.23 -6.05
N ASN A 74 17.78 2.54 -5.95
CA ASN A 74 16.75 3.26 -6.69
C ASN A 74 15.38 2.56 -6.60
N LYS A 75 15.00 2.15 -5.39
CA LYS A 75 13.74 1.45 -5.10
C LYS A 75 12.91 2.21 -4.08
N LYS A 76 11.61 1.94 -4.04
CA LYS A 76 10.74 2.46 -2.99
C LYS A 76 11.15 1.89 -1.63
N LEU A 77 10.90 2.67 -0.59
CA LEU A 77 11.25 2.30 0.79
C LEU A 77 10.57 0.99 1.23
N VAL A 78 9.31 0.80 0.83
CA VAL A 78 8.54 -0.42 1.14
C VAL A 78 9.14 -1.67 0.48
N GLU A 79 9.63 -1.59 -0.76
CA GLU A 79 10.24 -2.74 -1.45
C GLU A 79 11.52 -3.22 -0.75
N ILE A 80 12.32 -2.27 -0.23
CA ILE A 80 13.50 -2.60 0.58
C ILE A 80 13.07 -3.18 1.93
N ALA A 81 12.02 -2.63 2.55
CA ALA A 81 11.48 -3.16 3.80
C ALA A 81 11.02 -4.62 3.65
N GLU A 82 10.28 -4.94 2.58
CA GLU A 82 9.88 -6.30 2.23
C GLU A 82 11.08 -7.23 2.04
N THR A 83 12.10 -6.76 1.31
CA THR A 83 13.33 -7.53 1.06
C THR A 83 14.03 -7.89 2.39
N ILE A 84 14.12 -6.93 3.32
CA ILE A 84 14.74 -7.15 4.63
C ILE A 84 13.92 -8.12 5.48
N VAL A 85 12.59 -7.96 5.51
CA VAL A 85 11.70 -8.86 6.26
C VAL A 85 11.81 -10.29 5.73
N MET A 86 11.76 -10.45 4.40
CA MET A 86 11.89 -11.76 3.75
C MET A 86 13.25 -12.41 4.04
N ALA A 87 14.34 -11.65 3.95
CA ALA A 87 15.68 -12.15 4.27
C ALA A 87 15.80 -12.59 5.73
N SER A 88 15.23 -11.83 6.67
CA SER A 88 15.19 -12.20 8.09
C SER A 88 14.37 -13.47 8.32
N GLU A 89 13.20 -13.60 7.70
CA GLU A 89 12.35 -14.80 7.82
C GLU A 89 13.06 -16.06 7.28
N ALA A 90 13.82 -15.93 6.19
CA ALA A 90 14.61 -17.02 5.63
C ALA A 90 15.77 -17.44 6.56
N LEU A 91 16.41 -16.49 7.25
CA LEU A 91 17.50 -16.76 8.19
C LEU A 91 16.98 -17.33 9.53
N ASP A 92 15.79 -16.94 9.97
CA ASP A 92 15.15 -17.41 11.21
C ASP A 92 14.48 -18.79 11.05
N GLY A 93 14.60 -19.45 9.90
CA GLY A 93 14.01 -20.77 9.63
C GLY A 93 12.48 -20.77 9.52
N LYS A 94 11.84 -19.59 9.51
CA LYS A 94 10.40 -19.43 9.28
C LYS A 94 10.16 -19.26 7.79
N THR A 95 10.43 -20.30 7.00
CA THR A 95 10.15 -20.26 5.57
C THR A 95 8.63 -20.24 5.34
N PRO A 96 8.07 -19.25 4.60
CA PRO A 96 6.64 -19.23 4.28
C PRO A 96 6.23 -20.26 3.21
N PHE A 97 7.18 -21.00 2.64
CA PHE A 97 6.95 -22.02 1.61
C PHE A 97 6.66 -23.42 2.16
N SER A 98 5.89 -23.51 3.26
CA SER A 98 5.31 -24.78 3.69
C SER A 98 3.79 -24.74 3.52
N ARG A 99 3.35 -25.30 2.38
CA ARG A 99 1.99 -25.56 1.86
C ARG A 99 1.45 -24.58 0.83
#